data_AF-A0A7W3QPH1-F1
#
_entry.id   AF-A0A7W3QPH1-F1
#
_cell.length_a   1.000
_cell.length_b   1.000
_cell.length_c   1.000
_cell.angle_alpha   90.00
_cell.angle_beta   90.00
_cell.angle_gamma   90.00
#
_symmetry.space_group_name_H-M   'P 1'
#
loop_
_entity.id
_entity.type
_entity.pdbx_description
1 polymer ?
#
loop_
_entity_poly.entity_id
_entity_poly.type
_entity_poly.pdbx_seq_one_letter_code
_entity_poly.pdbx_strand_id
1 'polypeptide(L)'
;MSRSLARTVVVGLVAALPLGGAFALSAQAAYADDCSLVESSMEFTGAHVVAEKYRICTSGRIIRLSVTISQKDPSSGVWKSVATGVGVASYGCQGSSPSKRYRIGTGSQGTLLPCA
;
A
#
# COMPACT_ATOMS: atom_id res chain seq x y z
N MET A 1 5.91 -49.16 -32.25
CA MET A 1 5.28 -48.28 -33.26
C MET A 1 4.79 -47.05 -32.48
N SER A 2 5.11 -45.79 -32.74
CA SER A 2 6.01 -45.14 -33.69
C SER A 2 6.68 -43.96 -32.99
N ARG A 3 7.87 -43.65 -33.49
CA ARG A 3 8.82 -42.61 -33.07
C ARG A 3 8.22 -41.21 -33.27
N SER A 4 8.67 -40.25 -32.48
CA SER A 4 9.33 -39.09 -33.08
C SER A 4 10.31 -38.44 -32.11
N LEU A 5 11.59 -38.61 -32.43
CA LEU A 5 12.72 -37.82 -31.95
C LEU A 5 12.74 -36.49 -32.69
N ALA A 6 13.09 -35.41 -31.99
CA ALA A 6 13.98 -34.32 -32.41
C ALA A 6 13.79 -33.17 -31.41
N ARG A 7 14.80 -32.49 -30.87
CA ARG A 7 16.12 -32.21 -31.43
C ARG A 7 17.08 -31.86 -30.28
N THR A 8 18.16 -32.61 -30.23
CA THR A 8 19.40 -32.32 -29.49
C THR A 8 20.02 -31.05 -30.05
N VAL A 9 20.43 -30.11 -29.18
CA VAL A 9 21.74 -29.43 -29.31
C VAL A 9 22.29 -29.24 -27.90
N VAL A 10 23.22 -30.14 -27.55
CA VAL A 10 24.24 -29.94 -26.52
C VAL A 10 25.31 -29.01 -27.10
N VAL A 11 26.12 -28.42 -26.22
CA VAL A 11 27.41 -27.71 -26.41
C VAL A 11 27.24 -26.20 -26.16
N GLY A 12 27.92 -25.57 -25.19
CA GLY A 12 29.21 -25.92 -24.62
C GLY A 12 29.36 -25.54 -23.14
N LEU A 13 29.92 -26.50 -22.41
CA LEU A 13 30.65 -26.30 -21.18
C LEU A 13 31.96 -25.58 -21.53
N VAL A 14 32.17 -24.36 -21.05
CA VAL A 14 33.52 -23.80 -20.88
C VAL A 14 33.68 -23.46 -19.42
N ALA A 15 34.28 -24.40 -18.69
CA ALA A 15 34.91 -24.14 -17.42
C ALA A 15 36.13 -23.25 -17.69
N ALA A 16 36.06 -21.98 -17.34
CA ALA A 16 37.22 -21.12 -17.20
C ALA A 16 37.34 -20.76 -15.72
N LEU A 17 38.25 -21.43 -15.03
CA LEU A 17 38.79 -21.02 -13.73
C LEU A 17 39.78 -19.88 -13.98
N PRO A 18 39.60 -18.67 -13.44
CA PRO A 18 40.70 -17.79 -13.14
C PRO A 18 41.13 -18.02 -11.68
N LEU A 19 42.26 -18.71 -11.52
CA LEU A 19 43.11 -18.56 -10.34
C LEU A 19 43.69 -17.14 -10.39
N GLY A 20 43.16 -16.22 -9.59
CA GLY A 20 43.77 -14.90 -9.39
C GLY A 20 42.77 -13.77 -9.23
N GLY A 21 42.75 -13.16 -8.04
CA GLY A 21 42.03 -11.93 -7.76
C GLY A 21 40.86 -12.12 -6.81
N ALA A 22 41.17 -12.18 -5.51
CA ALA A 22 40.18 -12.01 -4.46
C ALA A 22 39.60 -10.60 -4.51
N PHE A 23 38.59 -10.40 -5.35
CA PHE A 23 37.61 -9.35 -5.16
C PHE A 23 36.34 -10.06 -4.72
N ALA A 24 36.34 -10.47 -3.44
CA ALA A 24 35.10 -10.56 -2.71
C ALA A 24 34.52 -9.14 -2.73
N LEU A 25 33.75 -8.84 -3.78
CA LEU A 25 32.80 -7.74 -3.77
C LEU A 25 31.96 -8.01 -2.54
N SER A 26 32.28 -7.29 -1.46
CA SER A 26 31.41 -7.13 -0.32
C SER A 26 30.15 -6.52 -0.90
N ALA A 27 29.23 -7.38 -1.34
CA ALA A 27 27.85 -7.03 -1.55
C ALA A 27 27.46 -6.46 -0.20
N GLN A 28 27.44 -5.12 -0.13
CA GLN A 28 26.99 -4.42 1.05
C GLN A 28 25.62 -5.02 1.29
N ALA A 29 25.48 -5.72 2.42
CA ALA A 29 24.20 -6.18 2.88
C ALA A 29 23.34 -4.93 2.87
N ALA A 30 22.48 -4.82 1.85
CA ALA A 30 21.55 -3.72 1.76
C ALA A 30 20.68 -3.89 2.99
N TYR A 31 20.97 -3.10 4.02
CA TYR A 31 20.17 -3.11 5.23
C TYR A 31 18.72 -2.92 4.76
N ALA A 32 17.89 -3.91 5.02
CA ALA A 32 16.47 -3.83 4.71
C ALA A 32 15.94 -2.64 5.49
N ASP A 33 15.60 -1.59 4.76
CA ASP A 33 15.12 -0.33 5.31
C ASP A 33 13.89 -0.62 6.19
N ASP A 34 14.01 -0.36 7.49
CA ASP A 34 12.92 -0.61 8.42
C ASP A 34 11.83 0.43 8.20
N CYS A 35 10.68 -0.06 7.79
CA CYS A 35 9.47 0.72 7.55
C CYS A 35 8.40 0.26 8.54
N SER A 36 8.45 0.75 9.77
CA SER A 36 7.55 0.37 10.88
C SER A 36 6.56 1.47 11.26
N LEU A 37 6.91 2.75 11.10
CA LEU A 37 6.01 3.86 11.41
C LEU A 37 4.91 3.96 10.36
N VAL A 38 3.66 3.69 10.76
CA VAL A 38 2.48 3.87 9.92
C VAL A 38 1.72 5.09 10.42
N GLU A 39 1.59 6.08 9.54
CA GLU A 39 0.77 7.25 9.80
C GLU A 39 -0.54 7.15 9.03
N SER A 40 -1.61 7.60 9.67
CA SER A 40 -2.93 7.68 9.07
C SER A 40 -3.65 8.89 9.60
N SER A 41 -4.17 9.73 8.71
CA SER A 41 -4.89 10.95 9.05
C SER A 41 -6.23 10.98 8.34
N MET A 42 -7.18 11.72 8.92
CA MET A 42 -8.45 12.03 8.30
C MET A 42 -8.75 13.51 8.56
N GLU A 43 -9.00 14.24 7.49
CA GLU A 43 -9.32 15.66 7.50
C GLU A 43 -10.71 15.90 6.91
N PHE A 44 -11.33 16.97 7.38
CA PHE A 44 -12.69 17.35 7.09
C PHE A 44 -12.73 18.78 6.55
N THR A 45 -13.06 18.92 5.27
CA THR A 45 -13.05 20.19 4.55
C THR A 45 -14.46 20.52 4.05
N GLY A 46 -15.30 21.06 4.94
CA GLY A 46 -16.68 21.47 4.62
C GLY A 46 -17.53 20.29 4.12
N ALA A 47 -17.54 20.09 2.80
CA ALA A 47 -18.28 19.03 2.12
C ALA A 47 -17.44 17.79 1.77
N HIS A 48 -16.15 17.75 2.12
CA HIS A 48 -15.26 16.65 1.75
C HIS A 48 -14.59 15.99 2.95
N VAL A 49 -14.35 14.70 2.80
CA VAL A 49 -13.53 13.87 3.68
C VAL A 49 -12.29 13.50 2.92
N VAL A 50 -11.12 13.77 3.48
CA VAL A 50 -9.84 13.32 2.91
C VAL A 50 -9.17 12.43 3.94
N ALA A 51 -8.62 11.32 3.50
CA ALA A 51 -7.87 10.41 4.35
C ALA A 51 -6.55 10.06 3.69
N GLU A 52 -5.49 10.05 4.50
CA GLU A 52 -4.16 9.70 4.06
C GLU A 52 -3.64 8.51 4.85
N LYS A 53 -2.82 7.69 4.18
CA LYS A 53 -2.12 6.60 4.84
C LYS A 53 -0.80 6.30 4.16
N TYR A 54 0.26 6.34 4.94
CA TYR A 54 1.60 6.05 4.48
C TYR A 54 2.41 5.41 5.59
N ARG A 55 3.56 4.90 5.19
CA ARG A 55 4.55 4.32 6.08
C ARG A 55 5.87 5.04 5.84
N ILE A 56 6.49 5.49 6.93
CA ILE A 56 7.78 6.15 6.90
C ILE A 56 8.83 5.11 7.26
N CYS A 57 9.86 5.01 6.40
CA CYS A 57 11.01 4.18 6.66
C CYS A 57 12.12 4.98 7.36
N THR A 58 13.05 4.28 8.00
CA THR A 58 14.16 4.89 8.75
C THR A 58 15.06 5.74 7.85
N SER A 59 15.13 5.41 6.55
CA SER A 59 15.81 6.23 5.53
C SER A 59 15.11 7.57 5.20
N GLY A 60 13.90 7.80 5.70
CA GLY A 60 13.03 8.90 5.29
C GLY A 60 12.18 8.59 4.04
N ARG A 61 12.32 7.40 3.44
CA ARG A 61 11.45 6.98 2.33
C ARG A 61 10.00 6.84 2.77
N ILE A 62 9.08 7.36 1.96
CA ILE A 62 7.64 7.27 2.19
C ILE A 62 7.03 6.22 1.27
N ILE A 63 6.33 5.25 1.85
CA ILE A 63 5.58 4.23 1.11
C ILE A 63 4.08 4.51 1.30
N ARG A 64 3.39 4.81 0.20
CA ARG A 64 1.95 5.03 0.18
C ARG A 64 1.20 3.71 0.39
N LEU A 65 0.26 3.69 1.33
CA LEU A 65 -0.52 2.50 1.67
C LEU A 65 -1.96 2.62 1.19
N SER A 66 -2.64 1.48 1.08
CA SER A 66 -4.08 1.45 0.80
C SER A 66 -4.87 2.09 1.95
N VAL A 67 -5.74 3.04 1.62
CA VAL A 67 -6.62 3.76 2.53
C VAL A 67 -8.05 3.69 2.05
N THR A 68 -8.96 3.42 2.99
CA THR A 68 -10.40 3.28 2.72
C THR A 68 -11.16 4.16 3.69
N ILE A 69 -12.00 5.04 3.15
CA ILE A 69 -12.97 5.82 3.92
C ILE A 69 -14.25 4.99 4.01
N SER A 70 -14.71 4.74 5.23
CA SER A 70 -16.00 4.11 5.48
C SER A 70 -16.96 5.10 6.12
N GLN A 71 -18.22 5.09 5.70
CA GLN A 71 -19.31 5.86 6.29
C GLN A 71 -20.23 4.94 7.08
N LYS A 72 -20.66 5.38 8.26
CA LYS A 72 -21.70 4.69 9.03
C LYS A 72 -23.08 5.00 8.44
N ASP A 73 -23.79 3.96 8.07
CA ASP A 73 -25.20 4.04 7.68
C ASP A 73 -26.04 4.39 8.93
N PRO A 74 -26.80 5.50 8.92
CA PRO A 74 -27.55 5.93 10.10
C PRO A 74 -28.75 5.02 10.42
N SER A 75 -29.28 4.31 9.42
CA SER A 75 -30.46 3.44 9.58
C SER A 75 -30.09 2.06 10.12
N SER A 76 -28.98 1.49 9.63
CA SER A 76 -28.55 0.13 10.00
C SER A 76 -27.37 0.11 10.97
N GLY A 77 -26.68 1.24 11.16
CA GLY A 77 -25.46 1.33 11.96
C GLY A 77 -24.24 0.66 11.32
N VAL A 78 -24.38 0.09 10.13
CA VAL A 78 -23.32 -0.64 9.41
C VAL A 78 -22.35 0.33 8.76
N TRP A 79 -21.07 0.02 8.83
CA TRP A 79 -20.04 0.76 8.12
C TRP A 79 -19.91 0.27 6.69
N LYS A 80 -20.03 1.17 5.72
CA LYS A 80 -19.89 0.89 4.29
C LYS A 80 -18.72 1.68 3.72
N SER A 81 -17.92 1.05 2.86
CA SER A 81 -16.85 1.74 2.14
C SER A 81 -17.47 2.74 1.15
N VAL A 82 -16.96 3.98 1.16
CA VAL A 82 -17.43 5.05 0.26
C VAL A 82 -16.32 5.61 -0.64
N ALA A 83 -15.06 5.43 -0.27
CA ALA A 83 -13.91 5.75 -1.12
C ALA A 83 -12.71 4.87 -0.76
N THR A 84 -11.86 4.56 -1.73
CA THR A 84 -10.61 3.82 -1.53
C THR A 84 -9.54 4.36 -2.48
N GLY A 85 -8.29 4.43 -2.00
CA GLY A 85 -7.16 4.90 -2.78
C GLY A 85 -5.83 4.42 -2.20
N VAL A 86 -4.73 4.83 -2.83
CA VAL A 86 -3.36 4.51 -2.39
C VAL A 86 -2.63 5.80 -2.03
N GLY A 87 -2.24 5.93 -0.77
CA GLY A 87 -1.68 7.14 -0.18
C GLY A 87 -2.77 8.12 0.27
N VAL A 88 -3.74 8.39 -0.61
CA VAL A 88 -4.87 9.31 -0.37
C VAL A 88 -6.17 8.69 -0.86
N ALA A 89 -7.25 8.92 -0.13
CA ALA A 89 -8.63 8.77 -0.59
C ALA A 89 -9.43 10.03 -0.25
N SER A 90 -10.34 10.42 -1.14
CA SER A 90 -11.26 11.52 -0.90
C SER A 90 -12.70 11.10 -1.16
N TYR A 91 -13.62 11.66 -0.41
CA TYR A 91 -15.05 11.44 -0.58
C TYR A 91 -15.79 12.76 -0.43
N GLY A 92 -16.62 13.11 -1.41
CA GLY A 92 -17.58 14.21 -1.29
C GLY A 92 -18.82 13.75 -0.55
N CYS A 93 -19.16 14.43 0.54
CA CYS A 93 -20.38 14.16 1.27
C CYS A 93 -21.60 14.42 0.40
N GLN A 94 -22.51 13.45 0.34
CA GLN A 94 -23.82 13.64 -0.29
C GLN A 94 -24.91 13.85 0.75
N GLY A 95 -25.64 14.96 0.67
CA GLY A 95 -26.78 15.28 1.53
C GLY A 95 -26.39 15.79 2.93
N SER A 96 -27.17 16.74 3.43
CA SER A 96 -26.97 17.39 4.73
C SER A 96 -27.55 16.51 5.83
N SER A 97 -26.75 15.64 6.41
CA SER A 97 -27.16 14.81 7.56
C SER A 97 -26.17 14.96 8.70
N PRO A 98 -26.60 15.55 9.86
CA PRO A 98 -25.73 15.79 11.02
C PRO A 98 -25.27 14.51 11.73
N SER A 99 -25.79 13.35 11.34
CA SER A 99 -25.49 12.05 11.97
C SER A 99 -24.48 11.19 11.21
N LYS A 100 -23.96 11.65 10.06
CA LYS A 100 -23.00 10.85 9.27
C LYS A 100 -21.65 10.78 9.98
N ARG A 101 -21.12 9.57 10.17
CA ARG A 101 -19.81 9.31 10.78
C ARG A 101 -18.89 8.64 9.78
N TYR A 102 -17.59 8.93 9.85
CA TYR A 102 -16.59 8.43 8.90
C TYR A 102 -15.38 7.85 9.64
N ARG A 103 -14.74 6.83 9.07
CA ARG A 103 -13.54 6.21 9.67
C ARG A 103 -12.60 5.68 8.61
N ILE A 104 -11.36 5.41 9.01
CA ILE A 104 -10.36 4.68 8.23
C ILE A 104 -9.95 3.40 8.95
N GLY A 105 -10.03 2.26 8.25
CA GLY A 105 -9.72 0.95 8.81
C GLY A 105 -10.56 0.60 10.06
N THR A 106 -9.95 -0.14 10.99
CA THR A 106 -10.57 -0.59 12.25
C THR A 106 -10.19 0.26 13.46
N GLY A 107 -9.15 1.10 13.36
CA GLY A 107 -8.54 1.80 14.51
C GLY A 107 -8.78 3.31 14.55
N SER A 108 -8.66 4.02 13.42
CA SER A 108 -8.77 5.48 13.39
C SER A 108 -10.21 5.90 13.05
N GLN A 109 -10.95 6.30 14.08
CA GLN A 109 -12.34 6.75 13.98
C GLN A 109 -12.40 8.26 14.21
N GLY A 110 -12.98 8.99 13.25
CA GLY A 110 -13.29 10.40 13.38
C GLY A 110 -14.80 10.61 13.38
N THR A 111 -15.26 11.78 13.81
CA THR A 111 -16.63 12.22 13.53
C THR A 111 -16.52 13.46 12.68
N LEU A 112 -17.10 13.40 11.47
CA LEU A 112 -17.45 14.63 10.77
C LEU A 112 -18.63 15.25 11.48
N LEU A 113 -18.43 16.48 11.93
CA LEU A 113 -19.55 17.39 12.02
C LEU A 113 -20.15 17.55 10.61
N PRO A 114 -21.48 17.74 10.49
CA PRO A 114 -22.21 17.71 9.24
C PRO A 114 -21.47 18.44 8.12
N CYS A 115 -21.45 17.78 6.97
CA CYS A 115 -21.14 18.44 5.73
C CYS A 115 -22.25 19.47 5.49
N ALA A 116 -21.90 20.76 5.62
CA ALA A 116 -22.82 21.88 5.45
C ALA A 116 -23.19 22.05 3.99
#